data_AF-A0A6B3TV52-F1
#
_entry.id   AF-A0A6B3TV52-F1
#
_cell.length_a   1.000
_cell.length_b   1.000
_cell.length_c   1.000
_cell.angle_alpha   90.00
_cell.angle_beta   90.00
_cell.angle_gamma   90.00
#
_symmetry.space_group_name_H-M   'P 1'
#
loop_
_entity.id
_entity.type
_entity.pdbx_description
1 polymer ?
#
loop_
_entity_poly.entity_id
_entity_poly.type
_entity_poly.pdbx_seq_one_letter_code
_entity_poly.pdbx_strand_id
1 'polypeptide(L)'
;MKCPDCIYSNPEGVKFCLNCGKNFSSEDEIQDPNQLFYEFASYVDGIPRNHRSIVPNIKNIFSRVFRKHSILEAERLFIVGTAITTPKIEDVKETWPKPWLFARVFIFALLTFLGLHIGLIWFQNINFLPGLIVVGAFAVPLTTLIFFWEMNAPQNIAIYRIIYVVFIGGILSMLAALVFFNLLKNNINPITIGIVEELAKAVTVIYFVRNQKYRYILNGLLIGAAVGAGFAAFETAGYALRSLLTGSFETLYNTLLWRSVLAPGGHVAWAALIGAAFLRARENENFSLSILVKPKFIRIFLLVVLIHALWDTDIPGMFPYGHSILMAISWVVAFRMIQLGLKEIAEKKSQLPEEPKESTVTAKIISKVKQP
;
A
#
# COMPACT_ATOMS: atom_id res chain seq x y z
N MET A 1 30.99 -30.29 -23.00
CA MET A 1 31.28 -29.15 -22.09
C MET A 1 30.96 -29.47 -20.63
N LYS A 2 31.80 -29.07 -19.66
CA LYS A 2 31.52 -29.26 -18.22
C LYS A 2 30.70 -28.11 -17.66
N CYS A 3 29.68 -28.43 -16.86
CA CYS A 3 28.88 -27.41 -16.18
C CYS A 3 29.68 -26.77 -15.03
N PRO A 4 29.78 -25.42 -14.95
CA PRO A 4 30.56 -24.77 -13.91
C PRO A 4 30.01 -24.97 -12.49
N ASP A 5 28.72 -25.30 -12.35
CA ASP A 5 28.07 -25.40 -11.02
C ASP A 5 27.98 -26.82 -10.48
N CYS A 6 27.79 -27.82 -11.35
CA CYS A 6 27.63 -29.22 -10.92
C CYS A 6 28.68 -30.17 -11.51
N ILE A 7 29.63 -29.65 -12.30
CA ILE A 7 30.80 -30.37 -12.84
C ILE A 7 30.42 -31.51 -13.83
N TYR A 8 29.12 -31.72 -14.06
CA TYR A 8 28.58 -32.71 -15.01
C TYR A 8 29.02 -32.41 -16.45
N SER A 9 29.44 -33.45 -17.18
CA SER A 9 29.88 -33.34 -18.58
C SER A 9 28.68 -33.49 -19.52
N ASN A 10 28.34 -32.40 -20.20
CA ASN A 10 27.25 -32.35 -21.17
C ASN A 10 27.78 -32.55 -22.60
N PRO A 11 26.98 -33.18 -23.50
CA PRO A 11 27.28 -33.26 -24.94
C PRO A 11 27.47 -31.87 -25.57
N GLU A 12 28.22 -31.77 -26.66
CA GLU A 12 28.42 -30.49 -27.37
C GLU A 12 27.11 -30.01 -28.03
N GLY A 13 26.83 -28.70 -27.97
CA GLY A 13 25.65 -28.08 -28.58
C GLY A 13 24.39 -27.98 -27.70
N VAL A 14 24.40 -28.49 -26.46
CA VAL A 14 23.24 -28.34 -25.55
C VAL A 14 23.17 -26.92 -24.97
N LYS A 15 21.97 -26.32 -24.94
CA LYS A 15 21.76 -24.96 -24.43
C LYS A 15 21.70 -24.88 -22.90
N PHE A 16 21.43 -25.99 -22.22
CA PHE A 16 21.35 -26.05 -20.76
C PHE A 16 21.93 -27.35 -20.23
N CYS A 17 22.36 -27.35 -18.97
CA CYS A 17 22.89 -28.51 -18.29
C CYS A 17 21.78 -29.53 -18.04
N LEU A 18 21.95 -30.76 -18.53
CA LEU A 18 20.95 -31.82 -18.43
C LEU A 18 20.73 -32.32 -16.99
N ASN A 19 21.71 -32.12 -16.10
CA ASN A 19 21.62 -32.53 -14.69
C ASN A 19 20.99 -31.46 -13.78
N CYS A 20 21.43 -30.20 -13.86
CA CYS A 20 20.99 -29.12 -12.95
C CYS A 20 20.16 -28.01 -13.61
N GLY A 21 19.95 -28.05 -14.93
CA GLY A 21 19.14 -27.07 -15.67
C GLY A 21 19.80 -25.72 -15.96
N LYS A 22 21.09 -25.53 -15.61
CA LYS A 22 21.81 -24.27 -15.84
C LYS A 22 22.01 -23.97 -17.34
N ASN A 23 21.57 -22.80 -17.79
CA ASN A 23 21.75 -22.35 -19.18
C ASN A 23 23.22 -21.96 -19.45
N PHE A 24 23.75 -22.37 -20.60
CA PHE A 24 25.14 -22.12 -21.01
C PHE A 24 25.32 -20.87 -21.87
N SER A 25 24.21 -20.27 -22.31
CA SER A 25 24.23 -18.96 -22.99
C SER A 25 24.25 -17.88 -21.91
N SER A 26 25.43 -17.41 -21.53
CA SER A 26 25.59 -16.25 -20.64
C SER A 26 26.13 -15.07 -21.45
N GLU A 27 25.23 -14.41 -22.17
CA GLU A 27 25.35 -13.00 -22.59
C GLU A 27 23.98 -12.55 -23.11
N ASP A 28 22.97 -12.65 -22.24
CA ASP A 28 21.78 -11.81 -22.37
C ASP A 28 21.87 -10.78 -21.25
N GLU A 29 22.18 -9.54 -21.64
CA GLU A 29 21.61 -8.37 -20.98
C GLU A 29 20.09 -8.58 -20.96
N ILE A 30 19.60 -9.29 -19.95
CA ILE A 30 18.23 -9.10 -19.52
C ILE A 30 18.24 -7.66 -19.01
N GLN A 31 17.83 -6.71 -19.85
CA GLN A 31 17.23 -5.48 -19.38
C GLN A 31 16.20 -5.92 -18.35
N ASP A 32 16.55 -5.83 -17.07
CA ASP A 32 15.61 -6.06 -15.99
C ASP A 32 14.52 -5.03 -16.24
N PRO A 33 13.27 -5.42 -16.56
CA PRO A 33 12.21 -4.44 -16.82
C PRO A 33 11.97 -3.54 -15.60
N ASN A 34 12.49 -3.93 -14.43
CA ASN A 34 12.46 -3.13 -13.21
C ASN A 34 13.67 -2.18 -13.06
N GLN A 35 14.68 -2.21 -13.93
CA GLN A 35 15.86 -1.35 -13.82
C GLN A 35 15.50 0.13 -13.92
N LEU A 36 14.68 0.49 -14.90
CA LEU A 36 14.18 1.86 -15.10
C LEU A 36 13.24 2.28 -13.94
N PHE A 37 12.41 1.34 -13.46
CA PHE A 37 11.59 1.50 -12.27
C PHE A 37 12.44 1.84 -11.02
N TYR A 38 13.57 1.14 -10.83
CA TYR A 38 14.46 1.39 -9.70
C TYR A 38 15.30 2.65 -9.87
N GLU A 39 15.68 2.99 -11.10
CA GLU A 39 16.44 4.20 -11.40
C GLU A 39 15.63 5.45 -11.04
N PHE A 40 14.37 5.50 -11.47
CA PHE A 40 13.43 6.56 -11.08
C PHE A 40 13.20 6.59 -9.55
N ALA A 41 12.92 5.44 -8.93
CA ALA A 41 12.71 5.37 -7.48
C ALA A 41 13.96 5.84 -6.69
N SER A 42 15.16 5.49 -7.17
CA SER A 42 16.43 5.88 -6.55
C SER A 42 16.73 7.37 -6.71
N TYR A 43 16.32 7.98 -7.82
CA TYR A 43 16.45 9.41 -8.08
C TYR A 43 15.61 10.25 -7.12
N VAL A 44 14.36 9.83 -6.89
CA VAL A 44 13.44 10.47 -5.92
C VAL A 44 13.98 10.39 -4.49
N ASP A 45 14.60 9.26 -4.12
CA ASP A 45 15.07 9.01 -2.76
C ASP A 45 16.52 9.47 -2.48
N GLY A 46 17.39 9.61 -3.50
CA GLY A 46 18.77 10.09 -3.41
C GLY A 46 19.75 9.17 -2.66
N ILE A 47 19.68 7.84 -2.83
CA ILE A 47 20.48 6.84 -2.06
C ILE A 47 21.15 5.79 -2.98
N PRO A 48 22.40 5.31 -2.71
CA PRO A 48 23.17 4.42 -3.60
C PRO A 48 22.67 2.96 -3.72
N ARG A 49 23.07 2.29 -4.81
CA ARG A 49 22.62 0.97 -5.32
C ARG A 49 22.95 -0.28 -4.46
N ASN A 50 23.73 -0.18 -3.37
CA ASN A 50 24.43 -1.33 -2.77
C ASN A 50 23.67 -2.22 -1.75
N HIS A 51 22.34 -2.17 -1.63
CA HIS A 51 21.60 -2.98 -0.64
C HIS A 51 20.47 -3.81 -1.27
N ARG A 52 20.82 -4.83 -2.06
CA ARG A 52 19.89 -5.79 -2.68
C ARG A 52 19.95 -7.15 -1.97
N SER A 53 18.94 -7.46 -1.15
CA SER A 53 18.64 -8.86 -0.76
C SER A 53 17.15 -9.21 -0.82
N ILE A 54 16.24 -8.24 -1.03
CA ILE A 54 14.80 -8.51 -1.13
C ILE A 54 14.26 -7.90 -2.42
N VAL A 55 14.51 -8.54 -3.56
CA VAL A 55 13.92 -8.11 -4.84
C VAL A 55 12.45 -8.57 -4.87
N PRO A 56 11.47 -7.66 -5.04
CA PRO A 56 10.08 -8.03 -5.24
C PRO A 56 9.92 -8.80 -6.54
N ASN A 57 9.56 -10.07 -6.46
CA ASN A 57 9.04 -10.79 -7.61
C ASN A 57 7.51 -10.63 -7.63
N ILE A 58 7.00 -9.77 -8.53
CA ILE A 58 5.57 -9.47 -8.65
C ILE A 58 4.74 -10.76 -8.81
N LYS A 59 5.20 -11.72 -9.64
CA LYS A 59 4.52 -13.00 -9.80
C LYS A 59 4.43 -13.78 -8.48
N ASN A 60 5.45 -13.68 -7.63
CA ASN A 60 5.44 -14.32 -6.31
C ASN A 60 4.51 -13.59 -5.31
N ILE A 61 4.47 -12.26 -5.32
CA ILE A 61 3.59 -11.45 -4.47
C ILE A 61 2.12 -11.84 -4.73
N PHE A 62 1.70 -11.85 -5.99
CA PHE A 62 0.31 -12.15 -6.37
C PHE A 62 0.02 -13.66 -6.57
N SER A 63 0.96 -14.54 -6.23
CA SER A 63 0.84 -15.99 -6.44
C SER A 63 -0.32 -16.66 -5.69
N ARG A 64 -0.88 -16.01 -4.66
CA ARG A 64 -2.02 -16.52 -3.88
C ARG A 64 -3.38 -16.02 -4.36
N VAL A 65 -3.46 -14.98 -5.17
CA VAL A 65 -4.75 -14.35 -5.59
C VAL A 65 -5.74 -15.36 -6.19
N PHE A 66 -5.25 -16.28 -7.03
CA PHE A 66 -6.08 -17.27 -7.72
C PHE A 66 -6.17 -18.62 -6.98
N ARG A 67 -5.58 -18.74 -5.79
CA ARG A 67 -5.66 -19.98 -5.01
C ARG A 67 -6.99 -20.07 -4.24
N LYS A 68 -7.37 -21.30 -3.89
CA LYS A 68 -8.45 -21.53 -2.92
C LYS A 68 -7.93 -21.23 -1.52
N HIS A 69 -8.75 -20.55 -0.73
CA HIS A 69 -8.47 -20.14 0.64
C HIS A 69 -9.60 -20.64 1.53
N SER A 70 -9.27 -21.13 2.73
CA SER A 70 -10.28 -21.58 3.68
C SER A 70 -10.88 -20.39 4.45
N ILE A 71 -12.07 -20.59 5.03
CA ILE A 71 -12.71 -19.60 5.89
C ILE A 71 -11.80 -19.24 7.08
N LEU A 72 -11.14 -20.25 7.67
CA LEU A 72 -10.21 -20.05 8.78
C LEU A 72 -9.00 -19.18 8.39
N GLU A 73 -8.49 -19.28 7.16
CA GLU A 73 -7.44 -18.38 6.68
C GLU A 73 -7.92 -16.93 6.60
N ALA A 74 -9.17 -16.70 6.19
CA ALA A 74 -9.78 -15.38 6.16
C ALA A 74 -9.99 -14.85 7.58
N GLU A 75 -10.61 -15.63 8.47
CA GLU A 75 -10.84 -15.27 9.87
C GLU A 75 -9.55 -14.92 10.61
N ARG A 76 -8.47 -15.68 10.35
CA ARG A 76 -7.14 -15.38 10.91
C ARG A 76 -6.65 -13.99 10.53
N LEU A 77 -6.93 -13.50 9.32
CA LEU A 77 -6.56 -12.14 8.92
C LEU A 77 -7.35 -11.11 9.75
N PHE A 78 -8.65 -11.31 9.97
CA PHE A 78 -9.49 -10.35 10.71
C PHE A 78 -9.14 -10.22 12.19
N ILE A 79 -8.60 -11.29 12.81
CA ILE A 79 -8.18 -11.24 14.21
C ILE A 79 -6.80 -10.62 14.40
N VAL A 80 -6.03 -10.30 13.35
CA VAL A 80 -4.69 -9.69 13.46
C VAL A 80 -4.74 -8.31 14.12
N GLY A 81 -3.66 -7.93 14.83
CA GLY A 81 -3.50 -6.59 15.40
C GLY A 81 -4.24 -6.37 16.73
N THR A 82 -4.78 -7.44 17.32
CA THR A 82 -5.35 -7.43 18.68
C THR A 82 -4.26 -7.64 19.73
N ALA A 83 -4.62 -7.53 21.01
CA ALA A 83 -3.68 -7.72 22.12
C ALA A 83 -3.02 -9.10 22.14
N ILE A 84 -3.70 -10.14 21.62
CA ILE A 84 -3.27 -11.54 21.72
C ILE A 84 -2.64 -12.03 20.40
N THR A 85 -3.00 -11.41 19.27
CA THR A 85 -2.65 -11.89 17.91
C THR A 85 -1.60 -11.04 17.21
N THR A 86 -1.17 -9.92 17.82
CA THR A 86 -0.07 -9.13 17.28
C THR A 86 1.24 -9.91 17.47
N PRO A 87 1.95 -10.29 16.39
CA PRO A 87 3.18 -11.06 16.51
C PRO A 87 4.28 -10.24 17.19
N LYS A 88 5.18 -10.91 17.91
CA LYS A 88 6.46 -10.30 18.29
C LYS A 88 7.28 -10.05 17.03
N ILE A 89 8.21 -9.10 17.09
CA ILE A 89 9.05 -8.74 15.94
C ILE A 89 9.87 -9.95 15.42
N GLU A 90 10.24 -10.88 16.30
CA GLU A 90 10.96 -12.12 15.98
C GLU A 90 10.14 -13.04 15.05
N ASP A 91 8.83 -13.09 15.28
CA ASP A 91 7.88 -13.93 14.55
C ASP A 91 7.42 -13.31 13.22
N VAL A 92 7.73 -12.03 13.00
CA VAL A 92 7.38 -11.34 11.74
C VAL A 92 8.24 -11.91 10.63
N LYS A 93 7.58 -12.40 9.57
CA LYS A 93 8.26 -12.91 8.38
C LYS A 93 8.90 -11.77 7.61
N GLU A 94 10.19 -11.91 7.30
CA GLU A 94 10.98 -10.96 6.51
C GLU A 94 10.74 -11.06 5.00
N THR A 95 9.76 -11.87 4.59
CA THR A 95 9.40 -12.07 3.19
C THR A 95 8.23 -11.19 2.79
N TRP A 96 8.16 -10.83 1.51
CA TRP A 96 7.00 -10.16 0.93
C TRP A 96 5.69 -10.89 1.28
N PRO A 97 4.72 -10.20 1.90
CA PRO A 97 3.37 -10.71 2.06
C PRO A 97 2.76 -11.10 0.71
N LYS A 98 1.83 -12.06 0.75
CA LYS A 98 1.16 -12.60 -0.44
C LYS A 98 -0.33 -12.23 -0.39
N PRO A 99 -0.70 -11.01 -0.78
CA PRO A 99 -2.07 -10.51 -0.68
C PRO A 99 -2.99 -11.29 -1.62
N TRP A 100 -4.22 -11.55 -1.17
CA TRP A 100 -5.24 -12.27 -1.92
C TRP A 100 -6.66 -11.82 -1.56
N LEU A 101 -6.89 -11.35 -0.34
CA LEU A 101 -8.20 -10.93 0.13
C LEU A 101 -8.68 -9.67 -0.61
N PHE A 102 -7.77 -8.74 -0.95
CA PHE A 102 -8.13 -7.54 -1.71
C PHE A 102 -8.90 -7.88 -2.99
N ALA A 103 -8.47 -8.91 -3.72
CA ALA A 103 -9.13 -9.35 -4.95
C ALA A 103 -10.52 -9.93 -4.68
N ARG A 104 -10.74 -10.62 -3.54
CA ARG A 104 -12.06 -11.12 -3.14
C ARG A 104 -12.98 -9.97 -2.74
N VAL A 105 -12.48 -9.00 -1.97
CA VAL A 105 -13.22 -7.78 -1.61
C VAL A 105 -13.65 -7.02 -2.87
N PHE A 106 -12.76 -6.89 -3.86
CA PHE A 106 -13.11 -6.28 -5.14
C PHE A 106 -14.23 -7.01 -5.86
N ILE A 107 -14.16 -8.35 -5.95
CA ILE A 107 -15.21 -9.15 -6.59
C ILE A 107 -16.54 -8.99 -5.86
N PHE A 108 -16.56 -9.04 -4.52
CA PHE A 108 -17.80 -8.83 -3.76
C PHE A 108 -18.37 -7.42 -3.97
N ALA A 109 -17.52 -6.40 -3.98
CA ALA A 109 -17.95 -5.03 -4.24
C ALA A 109 -18.48 -4.85 -5.67
N LEU A 110 -17.83 -5.47 -6.66
CA LEU A 110 -18.26 -5.47 -8.06
C LEU A 110 -19.61 -6.18 -8.24
N LEU A 111 -19.80 -7.37 -7.66
CA LEU A 111 -21.07 -8.08 -7.70
C LEU A 111 -22.20 -7.27 -7.03
N THR A 112 -21.90 -6.63 -5.91
CA THR A 112 -22.86 -5.74 -5.22
C THR A 112 -23.21 -4.54 -6.11
N PHE A 113 -22.21 -3.89 -6.72
CA PHE A 113 -22.43 -2.78 -7.65
C PHE A 113 -23.29 -3.19 -8.85
N LEU A 114 -23.01 -4.35 -9.46
CA LEU A 114 -23.80 -4.88 -10.58
C LEU A 114 -25.24 -5.19 -10.16
N GLY A 115 -25.44 -5.80 -8.99
CA GLY A 115 -26.78 -6.05 -8.44
C GLY A 115 -27.57 -4.76 -8.21
N LEU A 116 -26.93 -3.73 -7.66
CA LEU A 116 -27.52 -2.40 -7.48
C LEU A 116 -27.84 -1.74 -8.83
N HIS A 117 -26.95 -1.85 -9.80
CA HIS A 117 -27.15 -1.32 -11.15
C HIS A 117 -28.32 -2.01 -11.86
N ILE A 118 -28.43 -3.34 -11.77
CA ILE A 118 -29.57 -4.09 -12.29
C ILE A 118 -30.87 -3.67 -11.60
N GLY A 119 -30.85 -3.52 -10.27
CA GLY A 119 -31.98 -2.99 -9.49
C GLY A 119 -32.46 -1.63 -9.99
N LEU A 120 -31.52 -0.75 -10.33
CA LEU A 120 -31.84 0.58 -10.84
C LEU A 120 -32.35 0.56 -12.29
N ILE A 121 -31.68 -0.15 -13.20
CA ILE A 121 -31.97 -0.09 -14.64
C ILE A 121 -33.11 -1.03 -15.04
N TRP A 122 -33.13 -2.28 -14.58
CA TRP A 122 -34.16 -3.24 -15.00
C TRP A 122 -35.45 -3.07 -14.21
N PHE A 123 -35.35 -2.87 -12.90
CA PHE A 123 -36.53 -2.71 -12.05
C PHE A 123 -36.97 -1.25 -11.90
N GLN A 124 -36.23 -0.29 -12.50
CA GLN A 124 -36.56 1.14 -12.48
C GLN A 124 -36.79 1.68 -11.05
N ASN A 125 -36.09 1.10 -10.07
CA ASN A 125 -36.30 1.41 -8.66
C ASN A 125 -35.18 2.33 -8.15
N ILE A 126 -35.53 3.60 -7.91
CA ILE A 126 -34.58 4.62 -7.48
C ILE A 126 -33.96 4.35 -6.09
N ASN A 127 -34.55 3.47 -5.28
CA ASN A 127 -34.00 3.11 -3.97
C ASN A 127 -32.65 2.38 -4.08
N PHE A 128 -32.29 1.86 -5.25
CA PHE A 128 -30.97 1.29 -5.50
C PHE A 128 -29.88 2.36 -5.72
N LEU A 129 -30.26 3.60 -6.03
CA LEU A 129 -29.34 4.67 -6.40
C LEU A 129 -28.41 5.11 -5.25
N PRO A 130 -28.87 5.31 -4.00
CA PRO A 130 -27.96 5.60 -2.89
C PRO A 130 -26.93 4.49 -2.69
N GLY A 131 -27.38 3.22 -2.77
CA GLY A 131 -26.50 2.06 -2.69
C GLY A 131 -25.46 2.07 -3.81
N LEU A 132 -25.88 2.36 -5.05
CA LEU A 132 -25.00 2.43 -6.22
C LEU A 132 -23.89 3.48 -6.04
N ILE A 133 -24.24 4.67 -5.55
CA ILE A 133 -23.28 5.76 -5.27
C ILE A 133 -22.30 5.33 -4.18
N VAL A 134 -22.78 4.79 -3.06
CA VAL A 134 -21.94 4.37 -1.94
C VAL A 134 -21.00 3.22 -2.36
N VAL A 135 -21.54 2.15 -2.93
CA VAL A 135 -20.73 0.99 -3.33
C VAL A 135 -19.76 1.38 -4.45
N GLY A 136 -20.21 2.14 -5.45
CA GLY A 136 -19.34 2.63 -6.53
C GLY A 136 -18.18 3.47 -6.01
N ALA A 137 -18.44 4.38 -5.07
CA ALA A 137 -17.40 5.24 -4.53
C ALA A 137 -16.42 4.51 -3.59
N PHE A 138 -16.87 3.50 -2.83
CA PHE A 138 -16.04 2.79 -1.85
C PHE A 138 -15.33 1.54 -2.39
N ALA A 139 -15.83 0.92 -3.47
CA ALA A 139 -15.37 -0.39 -3.93
C ALA A 139 -13.84 -0.47 -4.15
N VAL A 140 -13.30 0.40 -5.00
CA VAL A 140 -11.87 0.38 -5.34
C VAL A 140 -10.98 1.01 -4.28
N PRO A 141 -11.37 2.13 -3.62
CA PRO A 141 -10.62 2.65 -2.48
C PRO A 141 -10.44 1.63 -1.35
N LEU A 142 -11.51 0.92 -0.96
CA LEU A 142 -11.43 -0.12 0.07
C LEU A 142 -10.61 -1.33 -0.40
N THR A 143 -10.77 -1.76 -1.67
CA THR A 143 -9.94 -2.82 -2.24
C THR A 143 -8.45 -2.48 -2.14
N THR A 144 -8.08 -1.25 -2.52
CA THR A 144 -6.70 -0.76 -2.47
C THR A 144 -6.19 -0.70 -1.02
N LEU A 145 -7.03 -0.27 -0.08
CA LEU A 145 -6.71 -0.29 1.34
C LEU A 145 -6.46 -1.71 1.87
N ILE A 146 -7.30 -2.68 1.48
CA ILE A 146 -7.12 -4.08 1.90
C ILE A 146 -5.81 -4.65 1.36
N PHE A 147 -5.38 -4.25 0.16
CA PHE A 147 -4.04 -4.58 -0.32
C PHE A 147 -2.96 -4.04 0.63
N PHE A 148 -2.99 -2.75 1.00
CA PHE A 148 -2.02 -2.19 1.96
C PHE A 148 -2.10 -2.85 3.34
N TRP A 149 -3.29 -3.28 3.76
CA TRP A 149 -3.48 -4.02 5.01
C TRP A 149 -2.81 -5.39 4.99
N GLU A 150 -3.00 -6.16 3.91
CA GLU A 150 -2.34 -7.45 3.71
C GLU A 150 -0.81 -7.29 3.58
N MET A 151 -0.35 -6.15 3.05
CA MET A 151 1.08 -5.81 2.95
C MET A 151 1.70 -5.33 4.28
N ASN A 152 0.90 -5.06 5.32
CA ASN A 152 1.41 -4.66 6.63
C ASN A 152 1.98 -5.87 7.40
N ALA A 153 3.23 -6.23 7.10
CA ALA A 153 3.93 -7.35 7.72
C ALA A 153 3.95 -7.36 9.26
N PRO A 154 4.06 -6.22 9.98
CA PRO A 154 3.99 -6.18 11.43
C PRO A 154 2.66 -6.64 12.03
N GLN A 155 1.57 -6.63 11.26
CA GLN A 155 0.29 -7.21 11.70
C GLN A 155 -0.19 -6.66 13.07
N ASN A 156 0.05 -5.37 13.31
CA ASN A 156 -0.12 -4.70 14.62
C ASN A 156 -1.26 -3.67 14.66
N ILE A 157 -2.07 -3.59 13.60
CA ILE A 157 -3.22 -2.71 13.49
C ILE A 157 -4.47 -3.57 13.26
N ALA A 158 -5.37 -3.57 14.23
CA ALA A 158 -6.64 -4.27 14.13
C ALA A 158 -7.56 -3.65 13.07
N ILE A 159 -8.34 -4.50 12.41
CA ILE A 159 -9.24 -4.11 11.31
C ILE A 159 -10.27 -3.04 11.73
N TYR A 160 -10.84 -3.13 12.93
CA TYR A 160 -11.80 -2.13 13.43
C TYR A 160 -11.17 -0.73 13.50
N ARG A 161 -9.86 -0.66 13.78
CA ARG A 161 -9.12 0.62 13.84
C ARG A 161 -8.87 1.16 12.44
N ILE A 162 -8.65 0.29 11.46
CA ILE A 162 -8.55 0.68 10.04
C ILE A 162 -9.88 1.27 9.58
N ILE A 163 -11.00 0.59 9.87
CA ILE A 163 -12.35 1.09 9.57
C ILE A 163 -12.58 2.46 10.24
N TYR A 164 -12.24 2.59 11.52
CA TYR A 164 -12.32 3.87 12.23
C TYR A 164 -11.51 4.98 11.54
N VAL A 165 -10.28 4.70 11.07
CA VAL A 165 -9.46 5.68 10.35
C VAL A 165 -10.03 6.01 8.97
N VAL A 166 -10.66 5.06 8.26
CA VAL A 166 -11.35 5.33 6.99
C VAL A 166 -12.44 6.38 7.20
N PHE A 167 -13.35 6.15 8.14
CA PHE A 167 -14.46 7.07 8.37
C PHE A 167 -14.02 8.38 9.02
N ILE A 168 -13.35 8.31 10.17
CA ILE A 168 -12.97 9.49 10.94
C ILE A 168 -11.81 10.24 10.30
N GLY A 169 -10.79 9.54 9.80
CA GLY A 169 -9.70 10.17 9.08
C GLY A 169 -10.13 10.75 7.73
N GLY A 170 -11.01 10.06 7.00
CA GLY A 170 -11.59 10.59 5.76
C GLY A 170 -12.30 11.92 5.99
N ILE A 171 -13.23 11.98 6.95
CA ILE A 171 -13.96 13.24 7.23
C ILE A 171 -13.06 14.33 7.83
N LEU A 172 -12.14 13.99 8.74
CA LEU A 172 -11.23 14.97 9.35
C LEU A 172 -10.32 15.62 8.30
N SER A 173 -9.80 14.83 7.35
CA SER A 173 -8.95 15.36 6.28
C SER A 173 -9.72 16.25 5.30
N MET A 174 -10.98 15.92 4.99
CA MET A 174 -11.84 16.82 4.19
C MET A 174 -12.14 18.13 4.92
N LEU A 175 -12.49 18.07 6.21
CA LEU A 175 -12.75 19.27 7.02
C LEU A 175 -11.51 20.15 7.14
N ALA A 176 -10.33 19.54 7.34
CA ALA A 176 -9.06 20.27 7.36
C ALA A 176 -8.77 20.94 6.01
N ALA A 177 -9.06 20.28 4.88
CA ALA A 177 -8.90 20.88 3.55
C ALA A 177 -9.79 22.13 3.39
N LEU A 178 -11.05 22.07 3.83
CA LEU A 178 -11.95 23.23 3.79
C LEU A 178 -11.42 24.42 4.62
N VAL A 179 -10.87 24.16 5.80
CA VAL A 179 -10.23 25.21 6.63
C VAL A 179 -9.04 25.82 5.89
N PHE A 180 -8.19 24.99 5.28
CA PHE A 180 -7.01 25.47 4.54
C PHE A 180 -7.36 26.24 3.27
N PHE A 181 -8.40 25.84 2.53
CA PHE A 181 -8.90 26.61 1.38
C PHE A 181 -9.39 28.01 1.80
N ASN A 182 -10.10 28.10 2.93
CA ASN A 182 -10.54 29.38 3.47
C ASN A 182 -9.37 30.29 3.83
N LEU A 183 -8.27 29.75 4.38
CA LEU A 183 -7.05 30.51 4.67
C LEU A 183 -6.38 31.06 3.41
N LEU A 184 -6.48 30.36 2.28
CA LEU A 184 -5.99 30.81 0.97
C LEU A 184 -6.97 31.73 0.23
N LYS A 185 -7.99 32.25 0.91
CA LYS A 185 -9.05 33.09 0.32
C LYS A 185 -9.70 32.45 -0.92
N ASN A 186 -9.81 31.11 -0.93
CA ASN A 186 -10.34 30.33 -2.04
C ASN A 186 -9.64 30.58 -3.39
N ASN A 187 -8.32 30.83 -3.38
CA ASN A 187 -7.52 30.76 -4.60
C ASN A 187 -7.38 29.30 -5.07
N ILE A 188 -8.28 28.88 -5.94
CA ILE A 188 -8.40 27.50 -6.43
C ILE A 188 -7.71 27.38 -7.79
N ASN A 189 -6.58 26.68 -7.81
CA ASN A 189 -5.89 26.22 -9.00
C ASN A 189 -5.29 24.83 -8.70
N PRO A 190 -4.87 24.04 -9.71
CA PRO A 190 -4.41 22.67 -9.50
C PRO A 190 -3.26 22.55 -8.47
N ILE A 191 -2.35 23.52 -8.44
CA ILE A 191 -1.24 23.54 -7.49
C ILE A 191 -1.74 23.80 -6.06
N THR A 192 -2.62 24.78 -5.87
CA THR A 192 -3.16 25.07 -4.53
C THR A 192 -4.06 23.96 -4.02
N ILE A 193 -4.84 23.30 -4.90
CA ILE A 193 -5.60 22.09 -4.55
C ILE A 193 -4.66 20.99 -4.06
N GLY A 194 -3.64 20.66 -4.86
CA GLY A 194 -2.64 19.65 -4.49
C GLY A 194 -1.94 19.96 -3.17
N ILE A 195 -1.55 21.22 -2.91
CA ILE A 195 -0.93 21.61 -1.64
C ILE A 195 -1.91 21.46 -0.47
N VAL A 196 -3.11 22.04 -0.60
CA VAL A 196 -4.10 22.12 0.48
C VAL A 196 -4.56 20.72 0.89
N GLU A 197 -4.94 19.91 -0.08
CA GLU A 197 -5.51 18.61 0.23
C GLU A 197 -4.46 17.64 0.77
N GLU A 198 -3.26 17.63 0.21
CA GLU A 198 -2.21 16.74 0.68
C GLU A 198 -1.68 17.18 2.05
N LEU A 199 -1.66 18.49 2.34
CA LEU A 199 -1.38 18.99 3.69
C LEU A 199 -2.47 18.56 4.69
N ALA A 200 -3.74 18.64 4.30
CA ALA A 200 -4.86 18.21 5.14
C ALA A 200 -4.80 16.70 5.45
N LYS A 201 -4.50 15.88 4.44
CA LYS A 201 -4.25 14.45 4.62
C LYS A 201 -3.02 14.21 5.49
N ALA A 202 -1.91 14.92 5.29
CA ALA A 202 -0.70 14.79 6.09
C ALA A 202 -0.96 15.05 7.58
N VAL A 203 -1.60 16.16 7.93
CA VAL A 203 -1.97 16.49 9.32
C VAL A 203 -2.81 15.37 9.94
N THR A 204 -3.80 14.88 9.19
CA THR A 204 -4.69 13.80 9.66
C THR A 204 -3.95 12.48 9.86
N VAL A 205 -3.09 12.09 8.92
CA VAL A 205 -2.27 10.88 9.02
C VAL A 205 -1.33 10.97 10.22
N ILE A 206 -0.62 12.08 10.37
CA ILE A 206 0.30 12.35 11.48
C ILE A 206 -0.42 12.22 12.82
N TYR A 207 -1.64 12.74 12.95
CA TYR A 207 -2.46 12.61 14.15
C TYR A 207 -2.68 11.15 14.56
N PHE A 208 -2.88 10.23 13.61
CA PHE A 208 -3.08 8.80 13.89
C PHE A 208 -1.78 8.03 14.13
N VAL A 209 -0.69 8.38 13.43
CA VAL A 209 0.60 7.66 13.53
C VAL A 209 1.52 8.21 14.63
N ARG A 210 1.19 9.34 15.27
CA ARG A 210 2.02 9.95 16.34
C ARG A 210 2.24 9.04 17.56
N ASN A 211 1.39 8.04 17.76
CA ASN A 211 1.52 7.11 18.88
C ASN A 211 2.66 6.09 18.64
N GLN A 212 3.48 5.85 19.65
CA GLN A 212 4.63 4.92 19.63
C GLN A 212 4.25 3.48 19.26
N LYS A 213 2.99 3.07 19.47
CA LYS A 213 2.47 1.78 18.99
C LYS A 213 2.69 1.59 17.47
N TYR A 214 2.69 2.69 16.71
CA TYR A 214 2.80 2.68 15.26
C TYR A 214 4.11 3.29 14.78
N ARG A 215 5.17 2.49 14.81
CA ARG A 215 6.53 2.93 14.49
C ARG A 215 7.16 2.41 13.20
N TYR A 216 6.54 1.43 12.55
CA TYR A 216 7.06 0.88 11.29
C TYR A 216 6.56 1.68 10.09
N ILE A 217 7.40 1.84 9.06
CA ILE A 217 7.05 2.49 7.79
C ILE A 217 5.73 1.91 7.23
N LEU A 218 5.54 0.58 7.32
CA LEU A 218 4.33 -0.11 6.86
C LEU A 218 3.05 0.29 7.62
N ASN A 219 3.18 0.68 8.90
CA ASN A 219 2.03 1.19 9.66
C ASN A 219 1.59 2.55 9.12
N GLY A 220 2.56 3.40 8.76
CA GLY A 220 2.32 4.72 8.19
C GLY A 220 1.71 4.61 6.81
N LEU A 221 2.20 3.68 6.00
CA LEU A 221 1.63 3.32 4.72
C LEU A 221 0.17 2.89 4.84
N LEU A 222 -0.15 1.97 5.77
CA LEU A 222 -1.51 1.48 5.99
C LEU A 222 -2.46 2.55 6.53
N ILE A 223 -2.04 3.31 7.55
CA ILE A 223 -2.87 4.38 8.14
C ILE A 223 -3.09 5.51 7.13
N GLY A 224 -2.05 5.84 6.35
CA GLY A 224 -2.16 6.77 5.23
C GLY A 224 -3.17 6.29 4.18
N ALA A 225 -3.06 5.04 3.73
CA ALA A 225 -4.01 4.44 2.81
C ALA A 225 -5.45 4.48 3.36
N ALA A 226 -5.65 4.28 4.67
CA ALA A 226 -6.97 4.32 5.28
C ALA A 226 -7.59 5.72 5.22
N VAL A 227 -6.82 6.77 5.57
CA VAL A 227 -7.27 8.17 5.44
C VAL A 227 -7.58 8.50 3.98
N GLY A 228 -6.68 8.15 3.05
CA GLY A 228 -6.85 8.39 1.62
C GLY A 228 -8.04 7.64 1.01
N ALA A 229 -8.33 6.42 1.48
CA ALA A 229 -9.50 5.65 1.05
C ALA A 229 -10.80 6.31 1.48
N GLY A 230 -10.87 6.80 2.72
CA GLY A 230 -12.01 7.59 3.20
C GLY A 230 -12.20 8.87 2.38
N PHE A 231 -11.14 9.66 2.22
CA PHE A 231 -11.16 10.89 1.44
C PHE A 231 -11.66 10.65 0.00
N ALA A 232 -11.04 9.70 -0.71
CA ALA A 232 -11.39 9.36 -2.09
C ALA A 232 -12.85 8.92 -2.24
N ALA A 233 -13.34 8.10 -1.31
CA ALA A 233 -14.68 7.55 -1.36
C ALA A 233 -15.74 8.63 -1.07
N PHE A 234 -15.56 9.43 -0.02
CA PHE A 234 -16.51 10.50 0.30
C PHE A 234 -16.57 11.57 -0.79
N GLU A 235 -15.42 11.96 -1.32
CA GLU A 235 -15.36 12.93 -2.40
C GLU A 235 -16.02 12.40 -3.68
N THR A 236 -15.73 11.15 -4.06
CA THR A 236 -16.34 10.52 -5.23
C THR A 236 -17.86 10.39 -5.08
N ALA A 237 -18.35 10.04 -3.89
CA ALA A 237 -19.78 10.01 -3.61
C ALA A 237 -20.42 11.41 -3.74
N GLY A 238 -19.72 12.46 -3.29
CA GLY A 238 -20.14 13.85 -3.43
C GLY A 238 -20.23 14.30 -4.90
N TYR A 239 -19.24 13.96 -5.73
CA TYR A 239 -19.28 14.25 -7.17
C TYR A 239 -20.38 13.49 -7.90
N ALA A 240 -20.59 12.21 -7.56
CA ALA A 240 -21.69 11.42 -8.10
C ALA A 240 -23.05 12.02 -7.73
N LEU A 241 -23.25 12.41 -6.46
CA LEU A 241 -24.46 13.08 -6.02
C LEU A 241 -24.67 14.42 -6.73
N ARG A 242 -23.62 15.24 -6.89
CA ARG A 242 -23.71 16.51 -7.63
C ARG A 242 -24.12 16.30 -9.09
N SER A 243 -23.60 15.26 -9.73
CA SER A 243 -23.96 14.88 -11.10
C SER A 243 -25.44 14.49 -11.21
N LEU A 244 -25.94 13.75 -10.22
CA LEU A 244 -27.36 13.42 -10.13
C LEU A 244 -28.25 14.67 -9.95
N LEU A 245 -27.88 15.57 -9.04
CA LEU A 245 -28.64 16.79 -8.74
C LEU A 245 -28.68 17.77 -9.92
N THR A 246 -27.69 17.69 -10.82
CA THR A 246 -27.64 18.47 -12.07
C THR A 246 -28.35 17.76 -13.23
N GLY A 247 -28.97 16.60 -12.98
CA GLY A 247 -29.77 15.85 -13.94
C GLY A 247 -28.99 14.92 -14.86
N SER A 248 -27.69 14.72 -14.64
CA SER A 248 -26.84 13.91 -15.53
C SER A 248 -26.50 12.54 -14.93
N PHE A 249 -27.33 11.55 -15.25
CA PHE A 249 -27.04 10.14 -14.93
C PHE A 249 -25.79 9.64 -15.63
N GLU A 250 -25.55 10.05 -16.88
CA GLU A 250 -24.34 9.69 -17.62
C GLU A 250 -23.08 10.20 -16.91
N THR A 251 -23.07 11.46 -16.48
CA THR A 251 -21.95 12.03 -15.73
C THR A 251 -21.77 11.34 -14.38
N LEU A 252 -22.85 10.93 -13.70
CA LEU A 252 -22.75 10.12 -12.48
C LEU A 252 -22.01 8.80 -12.76
N TYR A 253 -22.41 8.05 -13.78
CA TYR A 253 -21.77 6.77 -14.11
C TYR A 253 -20.32 6.94 -14.54
N ASN A 254 -20.04 7.92 -15.40
CA ASN A 254 -18.68 8.22 -15.84
C ASN A 254 -17.79 8.65 -14.65
N THR A 255 -18.33 9.44 -13.71
CA THR A 255 -17.64 9.84 -12.48
C THR A 255 -17.31 8.61 -11.63
N LEU A 256 -18.29 7.75 -11.36
CA LEU A 256 -18.08 6.54 -10.57
C LEU A 256 -17.06 5.60 -11.24
N LEU A 257 -17.18 5.39 -12.55
CA LEU A 257 -16.31 4.48 -13.31
C LEU A 257 -14.85 4.97 -13.31
N TRP A 258 -14.61 6.18 -13.82
CA TRP A 258 -13.23 6.64 -14.04
C TRP A 258 -12.51 6.95 -12.73
N ARG A 259 -13.21 7.52 -11.74
CA ARG A 259 -12.62 7.74 -10.42
C ARG A 259 -12.34 6.41 -9.72
N SER A 260 -13.14 5.37 -9.95
CA SER A 260 -12.86 4.02 -9.43
C SER A 260 -11.66 3.36 -10.11
N VAL A 261 -11.59 3.40 -11.44
CA VAL A 261 -10.47 2.80 -12.22
C VAL A 261 -9.14 3.42 -11.81
N LEU A 262 -9.12 4.73 -11.59
CA LEU A 262 -7.93 5.49 -11.26
C LEU A 262 -7.68 5.61 -9.75
N ALA A 263 -8.63 5.22 -8.89
CA ALA A 263 -8.52 5.29 -7.43
C ALA A 263 -7.24 4.67 -6.84
N PRO A 264 -6.72 3.53 -7.36
CA PRO A 264 -5.49 2.96 -6.83
C PRO A 264 -4.28 3.90 -6.97
N GLY A 265 -4.29 4.80 -7.96
CA GLY A 265 -3.22 5.77 -8.22
C GLY A 265 -3.44 7.16 -7.66
N GLY A 266 -4.57 7.40 -6.98
CA GLY A 266 -4.96 8.71 -6.45
C GLY A 266 -4.73 8.83 -4.94
N HIS A 267 -5.67 9.49 -4.26
CA HIS A 267 -5.58 9.84 -2.84
C HIS A 267 -5.20 8.67 -1.91
N VAL A 268 -5.60 7.42 -2.22
CA VAL A 268 -5.24 6.24 -1.41
C VAL A 268 -3.73 6.04 -1.38
N ALA A 269 -3.09 5.99 -2.55
CA ALA A 269 -1.65 5.82 -2.66
C ALA A 269 -0.90 7.06 -2.14
N TRP A 270 -1.37 8.26 -2.47
CA TRP A 270 -0.76 9.52 -2.05
C TRP A 270 -0.70 9.68 -0.53
N ALA A 271 -1.82 9.46 0.15
CA ALA A 271 -1.88 9.49 1.62
C ALA A 271 -1.04 8.36 2.25
N ALA A 272 -1.01 7.17 1.64
CA ALA A 272 -0.12 6.08 2.06
C ALA A 272 1.36 6.50 2.01
N LEU A 273 1.79 7.11 0.91
CA LEU A 273 3.15 7.60 0.72
C LEU A 273 3.54 8.65 1.75
N ILE A 274 2.64 9.61 2.04
CA ILE A 274 2.83 10.63 3.08
C ILE A 274 3.03 9.97 4.46
N GLY A 275 2.17 9.00 4.83
CA GLY A 275 2.28 8.30 6.10
C GLY A 275 3.56 7.46 6.23
N ALA A 276 3.95 6.76 5.16
CA ALA A 276 5.20 6.02 5.10
C ALA A 276 6.43 6.94 5.22
N ALA A 277 6.42 8.06 4.51
CA ALA A 277 7.49 9.06 4.55
C ALA A 277 7.65 9.68 5.94
N PHE A 278 6.53 9.95 6.63
CA PHE A 278 6.56 10.49 7.99
C PHE A 278 7.23 9.53 8.96
N LEU A 279 6.83 8.25 8.98
CA LEU A 279 7.46 7.26 9.88
C LEU A 279 8.90 6.96 9.51
N ARG A 280 9.23 6.97 8.21
CA ARG A 280 10.61 6.86 7.73
C ARG A 280 11.49 8.03 8.19
N ALA A 281 10.94 9.24 8.27
CA ALA A 281 11.66 10.42 8.75
C ALA A 281 11.75 10.47 10.29
N ARG A 282 10.75 9.91 10.99
CA ARG A 282 10.74 9.81 12.45
C ARG A 282 11.76 8.79 12.98
N GLU A 283 11.96 7.68 12.26
CA GLU A 283 12.80 6.56 12.73
C GLU A 283 12.34 6.09 14.13
N ASN A 284 13.23 6.13 15.14
CA ASN A 284 12.92 5.79 16.53
C ASN A 284 12.73 7.03 17.44
N GLU A 285 12.71 8.25 16.87
CA GLU A 285 12.52 9.48 17.64
C GLU A 285 11.06 9.63 18.13
N ASN A 286 10.89 10.37 19.23
CA ASN A 286 9.58 10.83 19.65
C ASN A 286 8.98 11.82 18.63
N PHE A 287 7.65 11.95 18.63
CA PHE A 287 6.98 12.91 17.77
C PHE A 287 7.50 14.34 18.01
N SER A 288 7.98 14.98 16.95
CA SER A 288 8.40 16.38 16.91
C SER A 288 8.06 16.99 15.56
N LEU A 289 7.69 18.27 15.53
CA LEU A 289 7.45 19.00 14.29
C LEU A 289 8.71 19.12 13.42
N SER A 290 9.91 19.00 14.02
CA SER A 290 11.17 18.97 13.26
C SER A 290 11.27 17.80 12.27
N ILE A 291 10.47 16.75 12.43
CA ILE A 291 10.41 15.64 11.48
C ILE A 291 9.87 16.10 10.12
N LEU A 292 8.96 17.09 10.11
CA LEU A 292 8.32 17.58 8.88
C LEU A 292 9.29 18.36 7.98
N VAL A 293 10.40 18.86 8.55
CA VAL A 293 11.44 19.53 7.77
C VAL A 293 12.56 18.60 7.33
N LYS A 294 12.54 17.31 7.73
CA LYS A 294 13.56 16.35 7.32
C LYS A 294 13.45 16.09 5.80
N PRO A 295 14.58 16.03 5.07
CA PRO A 295 14.58 15.77 3.63
C PRO A 295 13.84 14.50 3.22
N LYS A 296 13.87 13.46 4.07
CA LYS A 296 13.16 12.18 3.85
C LYS A 296 11.64 12.37 3.73
N PHE A 297 11.05 13.31 4.46
CA PHE A 297 9.62 13.61 4.41
C PHE A 297 9.31 14.59 3.26
N ILE A 298 10.04 15.71 3.20
CA ILE A 298 9.79 16.78 2.22
C ILE A 298 9.80 16.25 0.78
N ARG A 299 10.77 15.39 0.41
CA ARG A 299 10.87 14.86 -0.96
C ARG A 299 9.61 14.12 -1.40
N ILE A 300 9.08 13.26 -0.54
CA ILE A 300 7.88 12.47 -0.85
C ILE A 300 6.63 13.36 -0.79
N PHE A 301 6.55 14.26 0.18
CA PHE A 301 5.43 15.21 0.27
C PHE A 301 5.34 16.09 -0.98
N LEU A 302 6.45 16.70 -1.41
CA LEU A 302 6.50 17.50 -2.63
C LEU A 302 6.20 16.67 -3.88
N LEU A 303 6.71 15.44 -3.98
CA LEU A 303 6.38 14.54 -5.08
C LEU A 303 4.88 14.31 -5.17
N VAL A 304 4.23 14.00 -4.04
CA VAL A 304 2.78 13.75 -3.99
C VAL A 304 1.99 15.01 -4.36
N VAL A 305 2.38 16.18 -3.85
CA VAL A 305 1.77 17.47 -4.24
C VAL A 305 1.89 17.72 -5.74
N LEU A 306 3.07 17.47 -6.33
CA LEU A 306 3.29 17.66 -7.77
C LEU A 306 2.49 16.67 -8.61
N ILE A 307 2.43 15.41 -8.21
CA ILE A 307 1.61 14.39 -8.90
C ILE A 307 0.13 14.79 -8.84
N HIS A 308 -0.35 15.23 -7.68
CA HIS A 308 -1.75 15.66 -7.52
C HIS A 308 -2.04 16.92 -8.33
N ALA A 309 -1.18 17.94 -8.26
CA ALA A 309 -1.35 19.15 -9.06
C ALA A 309 -1.38 18.85 -10.57
N LEU A 310 -0.52 17.93 -11.04
CA LEU A 310 -0.52 17.50 -12.43
C LEU A 310 -1.79 16.71 -12.77
N TRP A 311 -2.27 15.86 -11.86
CA TRP A 311 -3.51 15.09 -12.01
C TRP A 311 -4.73 15.97 -12.26
N ASP A 312 -4.79 17.12 -11.59
CA ASP A 312 -5.88 18.09 -11.65
C ASP A 312 -5.69 19.16 -12.73
N THR A 313 -4.55 19.16 -13.42
CA THR A 313 -4.31 20.10 -14.52
C THR A 313 -5.00 19.60 -15.78
N ASP A 314 -5.82 20.46 -16.40
CA ASP A 314 -6.50 20.16 -17.66
C ASP A 314 -5.53 20.26 -18.84
N ILE A 315 -4.75 19.19 -19.06
CA ILE A 315 -3.81 19.05 -20.16
C ILE A 315 -4.48 18.26 -21.30
N PRO A 316 -4.62 18.85 -22.51
CA PRO A 316 -5.20 18.15 -23.66
C PRO A 316 -4.47 16.83 -23.96
N GLY A 317 -5.23 15.73 -24.05
CA GLY A 317 -4.71 14.39 -24.34
C GLY A 317 -4.11 13.64 -23.14
N MET A 318 -4.11 14.23 -21.94
CA MET A 318 -3.62 13.56 -20.73
C MET A 318 -4.53 12.41 -20.30
N PHE A 319 -5.84 12.58 -20.43
CA PHE A 319 -6.79 11.54 -20.04
C PHE A 319 -6.95 10.47 -21.14
N PRO A 320 -6.89 9.15 -20.84
CA PRO A 320 -6.58 8.52 -19.55
C PRO A 320 -5.10 8.13 -19.37
N TYR A 321 -4.27 8.26 -20.41
CA TYR A 321 -2.92 7.70 -20.44
C TYR A 321 -1.95 8.38 -19.46
N GLY A 322 -1.98 9.70 -19.36
CA GLY A 322 -1.20 10.47 -18.39
C GLY A 322 -1.57 10.15 -16.95
N HIS A 323 -2.87 10.03 -16.63
CA HIS A 323 -3.33 9.55 -15.32
C HIS A 323 -2.84 8.13 -15.01
N SER A 324 -2.80 7.26 -16.02
CA SER A 324 -2.26 5.90 -15.89
C SER A 324 -0.75 5.90 -15.61
N ILE A 325 0.01 6.81 -16.22
CA ILE A 325 1.45 7.02 -15.94
C ILE A 325 1.64 7.54 -14.52
N LEU A 326 0.86 8.53 -14.08
CA LEU A 326 0.92 9.05 -12.71
C LEU A 326 0.57 7.99 -11.66
N MET A 327 -0.41 7.14 -11.95
CA MET A 327 -0.74 5.97 -11.15
C MET A 327 0.46 5.01 -11.07
N ALA A 328 1.08 4.67 -12.21
CA ALA A 328 2.24 3.79 -12.25
C ALA A 328 3.40 4.36 -11.41
N ILE A 329 3.70 5.66 -11.54
CA ILE A 329 4.70 6.37 -10.73
C ILE A 329 4.39 6.26 -9.24
N SER A 330 3.13 6.50 -8.85
CA SER A 330 2.71 6.41 -7.44
C SER A 330 2.92 5.00 -6.88
N TRP A 331 2.62 3.97 -7.67
CA TRP A 331 2.83 2.57 -7.29
C TRP A 331 4.30 2.16 -7.26
N VAL A 332 5.14 2.72 -8.12
CA VAL A 332 6.60 2.52 -8.06
C VAL A 332 7.13 2.94 -6.69
N VAL A 333 6.75 4.13 -6.25
CA VAL A 333 7.16 4.66 -4.94
C VAL A 333 6.51 3.86 -3.82
N ALA A 334 5.25 3.43 -3.96
CA ALA A 334 4.57 2.63 -2.94
C ALA A 334 5.25 1.27 -2.72
N PHE A 335 5.57 0.53 -3.78
CA PHE A 335 6.33 -0.73 -3.68
C PHE A 335 7.72 -0.51 -3.10
N ARG A 336 8.38 0.61 -3.43
CA ARG A 336 9.65 0.96 -2.80
C ARG A 336 9.51 1.20 -1.30
N MET A 337 8.48 1.92 -0.86
CA MET A 337 8.18 2.12 0.55
C MET A 337 7.88 0.81 1.28
N ILE A 338 7.17 -0.12 0.64
CA ILE A 338 6.94 -1.46 1.20
C ILE A 338 8.27 -2.19 1.39
N GLN A 339 9.14 -2.16 0.38
CA GLN A 339 10.46 -2.78 0.45
C GLN A 339 11.30 -2.19 1.60
N LEU A 340 11.28 -0.86 1.76
CA LEU A 340 11.97 -0.18 2.86
C LEU A 340 11.39 -0.57 4.22
N GLY A 341 10.07 -0.70 4.33
CA GLY A 341 9.42 -1.15 5.56
C GLY A 341 9.75 -2.61 5.92
N LEU A 342 9.86 -3.51 4.94
CA LEU A 342 10.31 -4.88 5.19
C LEU A 342 11.77 -4.93 5.64
N LYS A 343 12.64 -4.08 5.07
CA LYS A 343 14.03 -3.94 5.49
C LYS A 343 14.15 -3.38 6.91
N GLU A 344 13.38 -2.36 7.25
CA GLU A 344 13.32 -1.81 8.60
C GLU A 344 13.02 -2.91 9.64
N ILE A 345 12.09 -3.81 9.32
CA ILE A 345 11.73 -4.92 10.20
C ILE A 345 12.92 -5.90 10.34
N ALA A 346 13.56 -6.27 9.23
CA ALA A 346 14.72 -7.17 9.24
C ALA A 346 15.90 -6.58 10.04
N GLU A 347 16.20 -5.29 9.87
CA GLU A 347 17.23 -4.57 10.61
C GLU A 347 16.92 -4.56 12.11
N LYS A 348 15.68 -4.19 12.50
CA LYS A 348 15.28 -4.18 13.91
C LYS A 348 15.29 -5.58 14.54
N LYS A 349 15.04 -6.63 13.75
CA LYS A 349 15.14 -8.01 14.21
C LYS A 349 16.60 -8.45 14.43
N SER A 350 17.53 -8.02 13.56
CA SER A 350 18.96 -8.31 13.73
C SER A 350 19.61 -7.64 14.95
N GLN A 351 18.99 -6.56 15.45
CA GLN A 351 19.45 -5.81 16.62
C GLN A 351 18.91 -6.37 17.95
N LEU A 352 18.07 -7.40 17.92
CA LEU A 352 17.59 -8.04 19.14
C LEU A 352 18.73 -8.84 19.77
N PRO A 353 18.93 -8.73 21.10
CA PRO A 353 19.87 -9.61 21.78
C PRO A 353 19.46 -11.06 21.52
N GLU A 354 20.42 -11.92 21.15
CA GLU A 354 20.15 -13.36 21.04
C GLU A 354 19.58 -13.85 22.37
N GLU A 355 18.33 -14.32 22.39
CA GLU A 355 17.83 -15.06 23.54
C GLU A 355 18.79 -16.24 23.75
N PRO A 356 19.33 -16.44 24.96
CA PRO A 356 20.15 -17.61 25.23
C PRO A 356 19.30 -18.83 24.92
N LYS A 357 19.73 -19.62 23.92
CA LYS A 357 19.08 -20.89 23.59
C LYS A 357 18.84 -21.65 24.88
N GLU A 358 17.57 -21.82 25.27
CA GLU A 358 17.16 -22.77 26.31
C GLU A 358 17.43 -24.19 25.80
N SER A 359 18.71 -24.58 25.75
CA SER A 359 19.13 -25.93 25.44
C SER A 359 20.19 -26.46 26.42
N THR A 360 20.34 -25.82 27.59
CA THR A 360 21.38 -26.25 28.55
C THR A 360 21.01 -26.14 30.03
N VAL A 361 19.73 -25.97 30.39
CA VAL A 361 19.31 -26.00 31.81
C VAL A 361 18.70 -27.34 32.20
N THR A 362 17.98 -28.02 31.30
CA THR A 362 17.39 -29.35 31.56
C THR A 362 18.42 -30.48 31.65
N ALA A 363 19.60 -30.34 31.03
CA ALA A 363 20.68 -31.33 31.15
C ALA A 363 21.42 -31.30 32.50
N LYS A 364 21.41 -30.17 33.22
CA LYS A 364 22.11 -30.02 34.51
C LYS A 364 21.28 -30.44 35.73
N ILE A 365 19.96 -30.59 35.58
CA ILE A 365 19.08 -31.04 36.66
C ILE A 365 19.00 -32.58 36.68
N ILE A 366 19.07 -33.24 35.52
CA ILE A 366 19.03 -34.71 35.45
C ILE A 366 20.37 -35.35 35.88
N SER A 367 21.50 -34.66 35.75
CA SER A 367 22.81 -35.18 36.19
C SER A 367 23.09 -35.01 37.70
N LYS A 368 22.22 -34.33 38.45
CA LYS A 368 22.35 -34.17 39.92
C LYS A 368 21.42 -35.07 40.74
N VAL A 369 20.54 -35.83 40.08
CA VAL A 369 19.63 -36.79 40.74
C VAL A 369 20.11 -38.25 40.58
N LYS A 370 21.19 -38.49 39.82
CA LYS A 370 21.85 -39.80 39.76
C LYS A 370 23.30 -39.69 40.23
N GLN A 371 23.49 -39.89 41.54
CA GLN A 371 24.50 -40.78 42.16
C GLN A 371 24.95 -40.23 43.53
N PRO A 372 25.11 -41.10 44.54
CA PRO A 372 24.38 -42.34 44.87
C PRO A 372 23.44 -42.16 46.07
#